data_AF-A0A928YZU0-F1
#
_entry.id   AF-A0A928YZU0-F1
#
_cell.length_a   1.000
_cell.length_b   1.000
_cell.length_c   1.000
_cell.angle_alpha   90.00
_cell.angle_beta   90.00
_cell.angle_gamma   90.00
#
_symmetry.space_group_name_H-M   'P 1'
#
loop_
_entity.id
_entity.type
_entity.pdbx_description
1 polymer ?
#
loop_
_entity_poly.entity_id
_entity_poly.type
_entity_poly.pdbx_seq_one_letter_code
_entity_poly.pdbx_strand_id
1 'polypeptide(L)' 'MQLQIESVCSHAALESCVICSHPFQPSLARVVLYINEQAQGDLCPTCLAQGASYLRTQVQTMPQSDSFVDRISHHAA' A
#
# COMPACT_ATOMS: atom_id res chain seq x y z
N MET A 1 -6.17 -8.41 8.73
CA MET A 1 -6.09 -7.17 7.94
C MET A 1 -6.04 -6.00 8.89
N GLN A 2 -5.00 -5.18 8.79
CA GLN A 2 -4.83 -3.96 9.58
C GLN A 2 -4.40 -2.83 8.64
N LEU A 3 -4.80 -1.60 8.95
CA LEU A 3 -4.33 -0.40 8.27
C LEU A 3 -3.46 0.40 9.24
N GLN A 4 -2.29 0.86 8.79
CA GLN A 4 -1.43 1.75 9.56
C GLN A 4 -1.24 3.07 8.81
N ILE A 5 -1.21 4.17 9.54
CA ILE A 5 -0.98 5.50 8.99
C ILE A 5 0.45 5.88 9.34
N GLU A 6 1.26 6.13 8.32
CA GLU A 6 2.64 6.55 8.48
C GLU A 6 2.83 7.97 7.95
N SER A 7 3.56 8.80 8.70
CA SER A 7 3.93 10.16 8.26
C SER A 7 4.96 10.08 7.15
N VAL A 8 4.77 10.83 6.07
CA VAL A 8 5.76 10.92 4.99
C VAL A 8 6.57 12.20 5.17
N CYS A 9 7.83 12.05 5.58
CA CYS A 9 8.75 13.18 5.67
C CYS A 9 9.23 13.58 4.27
N SER A 10 8.72 14.71 3.76
CA SER A 10 9.21 15.48 2.60
C SER A 10 9.41 14.70 1.29
N HIS A 11 8.53 14.98 0.31
CA HIS A 11 8.54 14.45 -1.06
C HIS A 11 8.36 12.93 -1.15
N ALA A 12 7.11 12.48 -1.01
CA ALA A 12 6.77 11.11 -1.36
C ALA A 12 7.09 10.87 -2.84
N ALA A 13 7.82 9.78 -3.12
CA ALA A 13 7.92 9.25 -4.47
C ALA A 13 6.53 8.88 -4.99
N LEU A 14 6.41 8.75 -6.31
CA LEU A 14 5.21 8.19 -6.92
C LEU A 14 5.12 6.71 -6.50
N GLU A 15 4.11 6.40 -5.70
CA GLU A 15 3.84 5.03 -5.22
C GLU A 15 2.69 4.43 -6.02
N SER A 16 2.58 3.10 -6.03
CA SER A 16 1.45 2.40 -6.67
C SER A 16 0.52 1.82 -5.63
N CYS A 17 -0.78 2.01 -5.81
CA CYS A 17 -1.79 1.44 -4.92
C CYS A 17 -1.73 -0.09 -4.96
N VAL A 18 -1.62 -0.73 -3.80
CA VAL A 18 -1.60 -2.20 -3.70
C VAL A 18 -2.91 -2.84 -4.20
N ILE A 19 -4.03 -2.12 -4.19
CA ILE A 19 -5.35 -2.64 -4.60
C ILE A 19 -5.62 -2.45 -6.10
N CYS A 20 -5.37 -1.25 -6.63
CA CYS A 20 -5.77 -0.90 -8.00
C CYS A 20 -4.58 -0.65 -8.94
N SER A 21 -3.35 -0.80 -8.45
CA SER A 21 -2.10 -0.55 -9.17
C SER A 21 -1.94 0.86 -9.76
N HIS A 22 -2.87 1.77 -9.44
CA HIS A 22 -2.79 3.14 -9.95
C HIS A 22 -1.70 3.90 -9.21
N PRO A 23 -0.84 4.64 -9.93
CA PRO A 23 0.15 5.49 -9.32
C PRO A 23 -0.53 6.65 -8.59
N PHE A 24 -0.02 7.01 -7.43
CA PHE A 24 -0.46 8.14 -6.64
C PHE A 24 0.69 8.70 -5.81
N GLN A 25 0.53 9.94 -5.34
CA GLN A 25 1.53 10.58 -4.52
C GLN A 25 0.91 10.94 -3.15
N PRO A 26 1.33 10.30 -2.05
CA PRO A 26 0.86 10.69 -0.73
C PRO A 26 1.42 12.07 -0.37
N SER A 27 0.57 12.95 0.19
CA SER A 27 0.93 14.34 0.47
C SER A 27 1.49 14.58 1.87
N LEU A 28 0.91 13.93 2.89
CA LEU A 28 1.26 14.12 4.31
C LEU A 28 1.47 12.79 5.03
N ALA A 29 0.66 11.81 4.70
CA ALA A 29 0.71 10.48 5.27
C ALA A 29 0.38 9.44 4.19
N ARG A 30 0.92 8.24 4.36
CA ARG A 30 0.54 7.06 3.60
C ARG A 30 -0.24 6.11 4.49
N VAL A 31 -1.17 5.37 3.89
CA VAL A 31 -1.90 4.30 4.57
C VAL A 31 -1.40 2.97 4.04
N VAL A 32 -0.75 2.21 4.92
CA VAL A 32 -0.15 0.92 4.59
C VAL A 32 -1.11 -0.21 4.96
N LEU A 33 -1.32 -1.13 4.03
CA LEU A 33 -2.10 -2.35 4.24
C LEU A 33 -1.23 -3.45 4.84
N TYR A 34 -1.67 -4.03 5.96
CA TYR A 34 -1.03 -5.17 6.60
C TYR A 34 -1.92 -6.42 6.55
N ILE A 35 -1.33 -7.54 6.15
CA ILE A 35 -1.92 -8.88 6.21
C ILE A 35 -0.96 -9.76 7.00
N ASN A 36 -1.44 -10.41 8.07
CA ASN A 36 -0.63 -11.28 8.93
C ASN A 36 0.69 -10.61 9.36
N GLU A 37 0.62 -9.36 9.81
CA GLU A 37 1.77 -8.52 10.24
C GLU A 37 2.79 -8.17 9.13
N GLN A 38 2.53 -8.58 7.88
CA GLN A 38 3.34 -8.22 6.73
C GLN A 38 2.75 -7.03 5.98
N ALA A 39 3.57 -6.00 5.76
CA ALA A 39 3.22 -4.87 4.91
C ALA A 39 3.06 -5.34 3.45
N GLN A 40 1.90 -5.05 2.87
CA GLN A 40 1.58 -5.41 1.49
C GLN A 40 1.83 -4.24 0.53
N GLY A 41 1.70 -3.01 1.02
CA GLY A 41 1.90 -1.79 0.23
C GLY A 41 0.92 -0.68 0.61
N ASP A 42 0.99 0.42 -0.14
CA ASP A 42 0.24 1.63 0.14
C ASP A 42 -1.14 1.64 -0.52
N LEU A 43 -2.11 2.31 0.12
CA LEU A 43 -3.46 2.52 -0.41
C LEU A 43 -3.62 3.94 -0.94
N CYS A 44 -4.13 4.07 -2.16
CA CYS A 44 -4.49 5.38 -2.70
C CYS A 44 -5.77 5.93 -2.07
N PRO A 45 -5.97 7.27 -2.07
CA PRO A 45 -7.16 7.91 -1.51
C PRO A 45 -8.48 7.38 -2.08
N THR A 46 -8.51 7.05 -3.38
CA THR A 46 -9.72 6.53 -4.05
C THR A 46 -10.14 5.18 -3.49
N CYS A 47 -9.20 4.25 -3.28
CA CYS A 47 -9.51 2.94 -2.70
C CYS A 47 -9.85 3.04 -1.20
N LEU A 48 -9.21 3.95 -0.47
CA LEU A 48 -9.55 4.23 0.93
C LEU A 48 -10.98 4.76 1.08
N ALA A 49 -11.41 5.66 0.18
CA ALA A 49 -12.74 6.28 0.22
C ALA A 49 -13.89 5.29 -0.01
N GLN A 50 -13.63 4.13 -0.64
CA GLN A 50 -14.63 3.06 -0.80
C GLN A 50 -14.96 2.35 0.51
N GLY A 51 -14.11 2.50 1.54
CA GLY A 51 -14.32 1.96 2.87
C GLY A 51 -13.89 0.51 3.06
N ALA A 52 -13.96 0.06 4.32
CA ALA A 52 -13.37 -1.20 4.76
C ALA A 52 -13.95 -2.45 4.10
N SER A 53 -15.25 -2.45 3.77
CA SER A 53 -15.91 -3.59 3.11
C SER A 53 -15.32 -3.84 1.71
N TYR A 54 -15.14 -2.77 0.92
CA TYR A 54 -14.51 -2.87 -0.39
C TYR A 54 -13.07 -3.37 -0.26
N LEU A 55 -12.28 -2.78 0.65
CA LEU A 55 -10.89 -3.19 0.88
C LEU A 55 -10.79 -4.66 1.28
N ARG A 56 -11.69 -5.15 2.15
CA ARG A 56 -11.74 -6.56 2.54
C ARG A 56 -11.99 -7.48 1.34
N THR A 57 -12.94 -7.14 0.48
CA THR A 57 -13.23 -7.91 -0.73
C THR A 57 -12.01 -7.97 -1.65
N GLN A 58 -11.35 -6.83 -1.88
CA GLN A 58 -10.16 -6.77 -2.73
C GLN A 58 -9.04 -7.64 -2.16
N VAL A 59 -8.76 -7.53 -0.86
CA VAL A 59 -7.74 -8.33 -0.17
C VAL A 59 -8.01 -9.84 -0.27
N GLN A 60 -9.27 -10.28 -0.18
CA GLN A 60 -9.62 -11.70 -0.34
C GLN A 60 -9.39 -12.23 -1.75
N THR A 61 -9.44 -11.35 -2.75
CA THR A 61 -9.22 -11.69 -4.16
C THR A 61 -7.78 -11.50 -4.63
N MET A 62 -6.94 -10.85 -3.83
CA MET A 62 -5.53 -10.70 -4.17
C MET A 62 -4.84 -12.08 -4.11
N PRO A 63 -4.04 -12.44 -5.13
CA PRO A 63 -3.20 -13.61 -5.03
C PRO A 63 -2.28 -13.42 -3.82
N GLN A 64 -2.23 -14.41 -2.94
CA GLN A 64 -1.26 -14.47 -1.84
C GLN A 64 0.12 -14.77 -2.44
N SER A 65 0.68 -13.83 -3.20
CA SER A 65 2.05 -13.92 -3.66
C SER A 65 2.95 -13.48 -2.52
N ASP A 66 3.73 -14.42 -1.99
CA ASP A 66 4.82 -14.16 -1.07
C ASP A 66 5.66 -12.95 -1.51
N SER A 67 5.90 -12.05 -0.55
CA SER A 67 7.05 -11.14 -0.54
C SER A 67 7.21 -10.19 -1.75
N PHE A 68 6.61 -9.00 -1.65
CA PHE A 68 7.16 -7.80 -2.31
C PHE A 68 8.31 -7.21 -1.46
N VAL A 69 9.21 -8.05 -0.93
CA VAL A 69 10.45 -7.63 -0.28
C VAL A 69 11.61 -8.01 -1.19
N ASP A 70 11.67 -7.43 -2.39
CA ASP A 70 12.87 -7.57 -3.25
C ASP A 70 13.13 -6.40 -4.20
N ARG A 71 12.34 -5.32 -4.16
CA ARG A 71 12.53 -4.17 -5.07
C ARG A 71 13.32 -2.99 -4.48
N ILE A 72 13.71 -3.04 -3.20
CA ILE A 72 14.53 -1.98 -2.58
C ILE A 72 16.04 -2.27 -2.61
N SER A 73 16.47 -3.49 -2.98
CA SER A 73 17.90 -3.85 -2.97
C SER A 73 18.68 -3.53 -4.27
N HIS A 74 18.06 -2.94 -5.30
CA HIS A 74 18.74 -2.63 -6.57
C HIS A 74 19.01 -1.15 -6.86
N HIS A 75 18.88 -0.27 -5.86
CA HIS A 75 19.27 1.15 -5.97
C HIS A 75 20.08 1.64 -4.76
N ALA A 76 21.07 0.85 -4.35
CA ALA A 76 22.20 1.35 -3.60
C ALA A 76 23.48 0.99 -4.37
N ALA A 77 24.29 2.03 -4.54
CA ALA A 77 25.54 2.13 -5.30
C ALA A 77 26.54 0.97 -5.09
#